data_AF-A0A2S9VDQ9-F1
#
_entry.id   AF-A0A2S9VDQ9-F1
#
_cell.length_a   1.000
_cell.length_b   1.000
_cell.length_c   1.000
_cell.angle_alpha   90.00
_cell.angle_beta   90.00
_cell.angle_gamma   90.00
#
_symmetry.space_group_name_H-M   'P 1'
#
loop_
_entity.id
_entity.type
_entity.pdbx_description
1 polymer ?
#
loop_
_entity_poly.entity_id
_entity_poly.type
_entity_poly.pdbx_seq_one_letter_code
_entity_poly.pdbx_strand_id
1 'polypeptide(L)'
;MPDYKLGLLELTGNDPMNPEHWTKSPEPVFSRTETVFGPGHNGFFTSPDGSEDWLVYHGNDSVEHGCSATRSLRAQKFTWSETGEPEFGEPLTPGVEVAPPSGENGPLVTRVQGQRYQLVNATSELCLDISADPEANRAVQRQCAGTNGQWVLDSTTDGFIRLANREDSKFLEVANCATSDNARVQSAAWRNNYCQQWKVEAGIDGNVTLSNRYSGKPLAVAGCSASANQAVLQHNTDSACNQWQLRPMGEVALMSQQSGKALAVNGDNIEQQAFDYQAEQSWLFVPTDTGYLSLKQDADSELCVGVDANQVVPGANISMVNCEEKTAQWRLTPKDGGGMMLFNRYTRLPLGLTDCGLAEGTNIAQQPDLATRCQIFHLREPQ
;
A
#
# COMPACT_ATOMS: atom_id res chain seq x y z
N MET A 1 12.48 -6.81 21.93
CA MET A 1 12.84 -6.07 23.16
C MET A 1 11.65 -5.22 23.59
N PRO A 2 10.63 -5.82 24.21
CA PRO A 2 9.42 -5.10 24.64
C PRO A 2 9.69 -4.11 25.76
N ASP A 3 10.78 -4.28 26.52
CA ASP A 3 11.12 -3.45 27.68
C ASP A 3 12.12 -2.31 27.38
N TYR A 4 12.33 -1.98 26.10
CA TYR A 4 13.09 -0.78 25.75
C TYR A 4 12.44 0.44 26.41
N LYS A 5 13.26 1.30 27.00
CA LYS A 5 12.84 2.43 27.86
C LYS A 5 13.84 3.58 27.76
N LEU A 6 13.41 4.78 28.13
CA LEU A 6 14.27 5.96 28.16
C LEU A 6 14.87 6.16 29.56
N GLY A 7 16.18 6.37 29.60
CA GLY A 7 16.88 6.86 30.79
C GLY A 7 17.26 8.33 30.61
N LEU A 8 17.46 9.03 31.72
CA LEU A 8 17.88 10.43 31.74
C LEU A 8 19.31 10.56 32.27
N LEU A 9 20.13 11.33 31.57
CA LEU A 9 21.41 11.85 32.06
C LEU A 9 21.32 13.37 32.08
N GLU A 10 21.60 13.95 33.23
CA GLU A 10 21.64 15.40 33.45
C GLU A 10 23.08 15.87 33.54
N LEU A 11 23.41 16.94 32.83
CA LEU A 11 24.69 17.65 33.00
C LEU A 11 24.57 18.58 34.22
N THR A 12 25.01 18.12 35.38
CA THR A 12 24.99 18.88 36.64
C THR A 12 26.23 19.78 36.84
N GLY A 13 27.27 19.58 36.01
CA GLY A 13 28.45 20.45 35.95
C GLY A 13 28.42 21.42 34.76
N ASN A 14 29.58 21.89 34.32
CA ASN A 14 29.72 22.87 33.23
C ASN A 14 30.55 22.38 32.03
N ASP A 15 30.98 21.12 32.05
CA ASP A 15 31.80 20.51 30.98
C ASP A 15 31.14 19.22 30.52
N PRO A 16 30.52 19.18 29.32
CA PRO A 16 29.89 17.99 28.80
C PRO A 16 30.89 16.88 28.47
N MET A 17 32.19 17.19 28.37
CA MET A 17 33.24 16.21 28.12
C MET A 17 33.76 15.54 29.40
N ASN A 18 33.40 16.05 30.59
CA ASN A 18 33.78 15.45 31.86
C ASN A 18 32.70 14.47 32.35
N PRO A 19 32.97 13.15 32.45
CA PRO A 19 31.98 12.17 32.90
C PRO A 19 31.50 12.39 34.35
N GLU A 20 32.30 13.01 35.22
CA GLU A 20 31.90 13.32 36.61
C GLU A 20 30.85 14.43 36.69
N HIS A 21 30.65 15.20 35.60
CA HIS A 21 29.65 16.25 35.52
C HIS A 21 28.27 15.74 35.11
N TRP A 22 28.11 14.43 34.90
CA TRP A 22 26.86 13.82 34.50
C TRP A 22 26.26 13.01 35.64
N THR A 23 25.00 13.31 35.99
CA THR A 23 24.21 12.53 36.94
C THR A 23 23.17 11.73 36.17
N LYS A 24 23.16 10.41 36.35
CA LYS A 24 22.17 9.53 35.74
C LYS A 24 20.98 9.35 36.69
N SER A 25 19.77 9.49 36.17
CA SER A 25 18.56 9.19 36.94
C SER A 25 18.55 7.71 37.39
N PRO A 26 18.18 7.41 38.65
CA PRO A 26 18.17 6.04 39.17
C PRO A 26 17.13 5.17 38.47
N GLU A 27 16.04 5.77 38.00
CA GLU A 27 14.93 5.07 37.34
C GLU A 27 14.73 5.55 35.90
N PRO A 28 14.12 4.72 35.04
CA PRO A 28 13.72 5.12 33.69
C PRO A 28 12.66 6.24 33.75
N VAL A 29 12.78 7.21 32.86
CA VAL A 29 11.86 8.38 32.78
C VAL A 29 10.72 8.18 31.80
N PHE A 30 10.77 7.12 30.99
CA PHE A 30 9.70 6.73 30.08
C PHE A 30 9.79 5.24 29.79
N SER A 31 8.73 4.49 30.03
CA SER A 31 8.74 3.02 29.91
C SER A 31 7.42 2.49 29.37
N ARG A 32 7.40 1.19 29.02
CA ARG A 32 6.23 0.55 28.40
C ARG A 32 5.00 0.60 29.32
N THR A 33 3.82 0.49 28.70
CA THR A 33 2.57 0.19 29.39
C THR A 33 2.14 -1.26 29.10
N GLU A 34 0.92 -1.63 29.50
CA GLU A 34 0.29 -2.91 29.10
C GLU A 34 -0.12 -2.95 27.62
N THR A 35 -0.18 -1.79 26.93
CA THR A 35 -0.63 -1.68 25.55
C THR A 35 0.40 -1.05 24.62
N VAL A 36 1.50 -0.53 25.15
CA VAL A 36 2.56 0.13 24.39
C VAL A 36 3.91 -0.43 24.78
N PHE A 37 4.56 -1.12 23.86
CA PHE A 37 5.80 -1.86 24.12
C PHE A 37 7.00 -1.23 23.42
N GLY A 38 8.15 -1.25 24.10
CA GLY A 38 9.43 -0.73 23.63
C GLY A 38 9.46 0.75 23.22
N PRO A 39 8.88 1.67 24.02
CA PRO A 39 8.97 3.10 23.74
C PRO A 39 10.42 3.57 23.73
N GLY A 40 10.90 4.08 22.60
CA GLY A 40 12.31 4.44 22.47
C GLY A 40 12.69 5.11 21.16
N HIS A 41 13.98 5.42 21.00
CA HIS A 41 14.52 6.17 19.85
C HIS A 41 13.69 7.45 19.65
N ASN A 42 13.76 8.31 20.66
CA ASN A 42 12.93 9.49 20.77
C ASN A 42 13.62 10.75 20.21
N GLY A 43 12.80 11.76 19.96
CA GLY A 43 13.20 13.14 19.70
C GLY A 43 12.28 14.10 20.45
N PHE A 44 12.66 15.38 20.46
CA PHE A 44 11.89 16.44 21.09
C PHE A 44 11.71 17.59 20.11
N PHE A 45 10.56 18.25 20.17
CA PHE A 45 10.29 19.46 19.41
C PHE A 45 9.30 20.35 20.17
N THR A 46 9.32 21.64 19.88
CA THR A 46 8.35 22.60 20.42
C THR A 46 7.25 22.83 19.37
N SER A 47 6.03 23.09 19.82
CA SER A 47 4.92 23.45 18.96
C SER A 47 5.23 24.70 18.10
N PRO A 48 4.59 24.87 16.93
CA PRO A 48 4.82 26.03 16.06
C PRO A 48 4.70 27.41 16.73
N ASP A 49 3.83 27.56 17.72
CA ASP A 49 3.67 28.80 18.49
C ASP A 49 4.60 28.90 19.71
N GLY A 50 5.43 27.89 19.98
CA GLY A 50 6.38 27.86 21.08
C GLY A 50 5.77 27.54 22.45
N SER A 51 4.47 27.20 22.53
CA SER A 51 3.76 27.06 23.81
C SER A 51 3.80 25.65 24.42
N GLU A 52 4.20 24.63 23.66
CA GLU A 52 4.17 23.23 24.11
C GLU A 52 5.46 22.51 23.73
N ASP A 53 5.92 21.62 24.62
CA ASP A 53 7.00 20.69 24.32
C ASP A 53 6.46 19.29 24.05
N TRP A 54 7.02 18.65 23.04
CA TRP A 54 6.54 17.39 22.49
C TRP A 54 7.63 16.34 22.45
N LEU A 55 7.27 15.13 22.87
CA LEU A 55 8.05 13.91 22.76
C LEU A 55 7.56 13.14 21.54
N VAL A 56 8.45 12.90 20.58
CA VAL A 56 8.24 11.91 19.52
C VAL A 56 9.03 10.65 19.84
N TYR A 57 8.42 9.48 19.68
CA TYR A 57 9.06 8.21 20.00
C TYR A 57 8.48 7.07 19.17
N HIS A 58 9.22 5.96 19.10
CA HIS A 58 8.73 4.74 18.48
C HIS A 58 8.15 3.78 19.53
N GLY A 59 7.07 3.08 19.20
CA GLY A 59 6.44 2.07 20.07
C GLY A 59 5.69 0.99 19.29
N ASN A 60 5.43 -0.14 19.95
CA ASN A 60 4.72 -1.29 19.40
C ASN A 60 3.40 -1.55 20.12
N ASP A 61 2.42 -2.09 19.38
CA ASP A 61 1.13 -2.53 19.93
C ASP A 61 1.16 -3.97 20.47
N SER A 62 2.28 -4.69 20.28
CA SER A 62 2.47 -6.07 20.77
C SER A 62 3.92 -6.31 21.20
N VAL A 63 4.10 -7.19 22.18
CA VAL A 63 5.42 -7.65 22.65
C VAL A 63 6.23 -8.39 21.57
N GLU A 64 5.54 -8.96 20.58
CA GLU A 64 6.14 -9.79 19.53
C GLU A 64 6.72 -8.96 18.37
N HIS A 65 6.26 -7.72 18.20
CA HIS A 65 6.58 -6.89 17.02
C HIS A 65 8.05 -6.47 16.92
N GLY A 66 8.76 -6.33 18.05
CA GLY A 66 10.19 -6.02 18.06
C GLY A 66 10.59 -4.76 17.26
N CYS A 67 11.72 -4.81 16.54
CA CYS A 67 12.21 -3.74 15.67
C CYS A 67 11.82 -4.01 14.21
N SER A 68 10.52 -4.07 13.93
CA SER A 68 9.98 -4.36 12.59
C SER A 68 9.18 -3.19 12.02
N ALA A 69 8.65 -3.35 10.82
CA ALA A 69 7.83 -2.34 10.14
C ALA A 69 6.51 -2.03 10.84
N THR A 70 6.08 -2.86 11.81
CA THR A 70 4.89 -2.59 12.63
C THR A 70 5.16 -1.63 13.79
N ARG A 71 6.42 -1.20 13.97
CA ARG A 71 6.80 -0.22 14.99
C ARG A 71 6.36 1.19 14.56
N SER A 72 5.31 1.67 15.20
CA SER A 72 4.72 2.99 14.95
C SER A 72 5.57 4.14 15.50
N LEU A 73 5.56 5.29 14.82
CA LEU A 73 5.99 6.57 15.38
C LEU A 73 4.79 7.22 16.10
N ARG A 74 5.04 7.80 17.27
CA ARG A 74 4.04 8.37 18.18
C ARG A 74 4.52 9.71 18.69
N ALA A 75 3.59 10.61 19.00
CA ALA A 75 3.90 11.91 19.57
C ALA A 75 2.93 12.23 20.71
N GLN A 76 3.44 12.84 21.78
CA GLN A 76 2.64 13.35 22.89
C GLN A 76 3.30 14.57 23.52
N LYS A 77 2.50 15.44 24.13
CA LYS A 77 3.01 16.55 24.95
C LYS A 77 3.71 15.99 26.19
N PHE A 78 4.72 16.71 26.66
CA PHE A 78 5.29 16.51 27.98
C PHE A 78 5.42 17.84 28.71
N THR A 79 5.61 17.79 30.02
CA THR A 79 5.74 18.96 30.88
C THR A 79 7.12 18.99 31.52
N TRP A 80 7.41 20.07 32.25
CA TRP A 80 8.62 20.20 33.05
C TRP A 80 8.21 20.33 34.51
N SER A 81 8.93 19.67 35.40
CA SER A 81 8.80 19.85 36.84
C SER A 81 9.26 21.26 37.24
N GLU A 82 8.95 21.68 38.48
CA GLU A 82 9.44 22.95 39.02
C GLU A 82 10.98 23.02 39.09
N THR A 83 11.65 21.87 39.16
CA THR A 83 13.12 21.73 39.17
C THR A 83 13.73 21.70 37.77
N GLY A 84 12.91 21.74 36.71
CA GLY A 84 13.37 21.72 35.32
C GLY A 84 13.64 20.33 34.76
N GLU A 85 13.13 19.28 35.40
CA GLU A 85 13.22 17.90 34.88
C GLU A 85 12.04 17.63 33.93
N PRO A 86 12.25 16.94 32.80
CA PRO A 86 11.17 16.63 31.88
C PRO A 86 10.27 15.51 32.42
N GLU A 87 8.97 15.73 32.39
CA GLU A 87 7.93 14.79 32.80
C GLU A 87 7.18 14.25 31.57
N PHE A 88 7.66 13.14 31.03
CA PHE A 88 7.10 12.53 29.81
C PHE A 88 5.76 11.82 30.00
N GLY A 89 5.39 11.51 31.24
CA GLY A 89 4.23 10.68 31.56
C GLY A 89 4.38 9.24 31.07
N GLU A 90 3.26 8.60 30.74
CA GLU A 90 3.23 7.26 30.14
C GLU A 90 2.94 7.33 28.63
N PRO A 91 3.43 6.35 27.84
CA PRO A 91 3.06 6.25 26.44
C PRO A 91 1.55 6.21 26.22
N LEU A 92 1.03 7.10 25.37
CA LEU A 92 -0.39 7.13 25.03
C LEU A 92 -0.87 5.81 24.41
N THR A 93 -2.04 5.35 24.87
CA THR A 93 -2.68 4.13 24.38
C THR A 93 -3.01 4.27 22.88
N PRO A 94 -2.79 3.23 22.06
CA PRO A 94 -3.11 3.27 20.63
C PRO A 94 -4.58 3.63 20.40
N GLY A 95 -4.83 4.52 19.43
CA GLY A 95 -6.19 4.96 19.06
C GLY A 95 -6.74 6.11 19.89
N VAL A 96 -6.03 6.59 20.92
CA VAL A 96 -6.37 7.85 21.59
C VAL A 96 -6.11 9.01 20.61
N GLU A 97 -7.13 9.83 20.39
CA GLU A 97 -6.98 11.06 19.59
C GLU A 97 -6.16 12.08 20.36
N VAL A 98 -5.16 12.65 19.69
CA VAL A 98 -4.26 13.67 20.25
C VAL A 98 -4.43 14.93 19.41
N ALA A 99 -4.70 16.06 20.07
CA ALA A 99 -4.75 17.35 19.39
C ALA A 99 -3.36 17.66 18.79
N PRO A 100 -3.28 18.24 17.58
CA PRO A 100 -1.99 18.63 17.01
C PRO A 100 -1.26 19.64 17.91
N PRO A 101 0.09 19.76 17.80
CA PRO A 101 0.86 20.82 18.42
C PRO A 101 0.24 22.21 18.25
N SER A 102 0.20 23.01 19.32
CA SER A 102 -0.41 24.34 19.29
C SER A 102 0.24 25.26 18.25
N GLY A 103 -0.58 26.08 17.58
CA GLY A 103 -0.13 26.93 16.48
C GLY A 103 0.07 26.20 15.15
N GLU A 104 -0.15 24.89 15.08
CA GLU A 104 -0.22 24.18 13.81
C GLU A 104 -1.46 24.65 13.02
N ASN A 105 -1.21 25.31 11.89
CA ASN A 105 -2.26 25.93 11.07
C ASN A 105 -2.98 24.88 10.22
N GLY A 106 -4.17 24.49 10.67
CA GLY A 106 -5.09 23.60 9.95
C GLY A 106 -4.69 22.13 10.05
N PRO A 107 -5.62 21.19 9.81
CA PRO A 107 -5.23 19.79 9.77
C PRO A 107 -4.22 19.62 8.64
N LEU A 108 -3.07 19.00 8.93
CA LEU A 108 -2.20 18.47 7.89
C LEU A 108 -3.03 17.53 7.01
N VAL A 109 -3.42 18.01 5.83
CA VAL A 109 -4.12 17.17 4.87
C VAL A 109 -3.05 16.40 4.10
N THR A 110 -2.73 15.21 4.60
CA THR A 110 -1.89 14.29 3.84
C THR A 110 -2.69 13.79 2.65
N ARG A 111 -2.07 13.80 1.47
CA ARG A 111 -2.62 13.16 0.27
C ARG A 111 -1.83 11.90 0.02
N VAL A 112 -2.51 10.76 0.02
CA VAL A 112 -1.86 9.50 -0.36
C VAL A 112 -1.26 9.64 -1.76
N GLN A 113 -0.01 9.21 -1.91
CA GLN A 113 0.73 9.17 -3.17
C GLN A 113 0.99 7.73 -3.53
N GLY A 114 1.00 7.44 -4.83
CA GLY A 114 1.29 6.10 -5.36
C GLY A 114 0.47 5.82 -6.62
N GLN A 115 0.76 4.68 -7.24
CA GLN A 115 -0.01 4.23 -8.41
C GLN A 115 -1.50 4.17 -8.06
N ARG A 116 -2.31 4.86 -8.86
CA ARG A 116 -3.77 4.83 -8.73
C ARG A 116 -4.36 3.63 -9.46
N TYR A 117 -5.41 3.08 -8.89
CA TYR A 117 -6.16 1.96 -9.42
C TYR A 117 -7.66 2.24 -9.39
N GLN A 118 -8.37 1.68 -10.35
CA GLN A 118 -9.79 1.41 -10.26
C GLN A 118 -9.99 -0.08 -9.93
N LEU A 119 -10.94 -0.35 -9.04
CA LEU A 119 -11.46 -1.71 -8.83
C LEU A 119 -12.81 -1.78 -9.50
N VAL A 120 -12.89 -2.49 -10.63
CA VAL A 120 -14.11 -2.57 -11.44
C VAL A 120 -14.80 -3.90 -11.17
N ASN A 121 -16.06 -3.89 -10.77
CA ASN A 121 -16.77 -5.13 -10.53
C ASN A 121 -16.96 -5.90 -11.85
N ALA A 122 -16.63 -7.19 -11.85
CA ALA A 122 -16.64 -8.00 -13.06
C ALA A 122 -18.04 -8.23 -13.65
N THR A 123 -19.11 -8.00 -12.87
CA THR A 123 -20.50 -8.24 -13.32
C THR A 123 -21.23 -6.97 -13.76
N SER A 124 -20.93 -5.83 -13.16
CA SER A 124 -21.62 -4.56 -13.43
C SER A 124 -20.80 -3.59 -14.26
N GLU A 125 -19.49 -3.83 -14.40
CA GLU A 125 -18.52 -2.90 -15.00
C GLU A 125 -18.44 -1.53 -14.31
N LEU A 126 -19.01 -1.42 -13.10
CA LEU A 126 -18.96 -0.23 -12.26
C LEU A 126 -17.78 -0.29 -11.29
N CYS A 127 -17.21 0.87 -11.00
CA CYS A 127 -16.07 1.02 -10.08
C CYS A 127 -16.52 1.00 -8.62
N LEU A 128 -15.73 0.36 -7.75
CA LEU A 128 -15.75 0.59 -6.31
C LEU A 128 -15.48 2.06 -6.03
N ASP A 129 -16.40 2.69 -5.31
CA ASP A 129 -16.45 4.12 -5.10
C ASP A 129 -16.97 4.43 -3.69
N ILE A 130 -16.74 5.64 -3.20
CA ILE A 130 -17.33 6.15 -1.97
C ILE A 130 -18.51 7.05 -2.32
N SER A 131 -19.62 6.86 -1.62
CA SER A 131 -20.83 7.66 -1.77
C SER A 131 -20.50 9.16 -1.80
N ALA A 132 -21.01 9.87 -2.80
CA ALA A 132 -20.83 11.32 -2.92
C ALA A 132 -21.53 12.10 -1.80
N ASP A 133 -22.44 11.47 -1.07
CA ASP A 133 -22.95 11.95 0.21
C ASP A 133 -21.88 11.76 1.30
N PRO A 134 -21.23 12.84 1.79
CA PRO A 134 -20.18 12.78 2.78
C PRO A 134 -20.68 12.38 4.17
N GLU A 135 -21.99 12.48 4.45
CA GLU A 135 -22.55 11.98 5.71
C GLU A 135 -22.68 10.45 5.69
N ALA A 136 -22.87 9.87 4.51
CA ALA A 136 -22.94 8.43 4.36
C ALA A 136 -21.56 7.76 4.52
N ASN A 137 -20.50 8.27 3.87
CA ASN A 137 -19.18 7.61 3.83
C ASN A 137 -19.21 6.11 3.45
N ARG A 138 -20.26 5.61 2.79
CA ARG A 138 -20.40 4.18 2.45
C ARG A 138 -19.70 3.85 1.14
N ALA A 139 -19.19 2.62 1.04
CA ALA A 139 -18.76 2.06 -0.23
C ALA A 139 -19.98 1.72 -1.11
N VAL A 140 -19.89 2.09 -2.38
CA VAL A 140 -20.89 1.85 -3.42
C VAL A 140 -20.20 1.49 -4.74
N GLN A 141 -20.97 1.07 -5.74
CA GLN A 141 -20.48 1.01 -7.12
C GLN A 141 -21.04 2.17 -7.95
N ARG A 142 -20.23 2.78 -8.82
CA ARG A 142 -20.64 3.88 -9.73
C ARG A 142 -19.85 3.87 -11.04
N GLN A 143 -20.23 4.76 -11.95
CA GLN A 143 -19.46 5.03 -13.16
C GLN A 143 -18.02 5.43 -12.83
N CYS A 144 -17.07 4.93 -13.61
CA CYS A 144 -15.63 5.08 -13.40
C CYS A 144 -15.09 6.47 -13.80
N ALA A 145 -15.66 7.55 -13.25
CA ALA A 145 -15.45 8.92 -13.74
C ALA A 145 -15.05 9.96 -12.66
N GLY A 146 -14.71 9.54 -11.43
CA GLY A 146 -14.36 10.45 -10.33
C GLY A 146 -13.23 9.94 -9.43
N THR A 147 -12.66 10.83 -8.63
CA THR A 147 -11.57 10.55 -7.66
C THR A 147 -11.99 9.68 -6.49
N ASN A 148 -13.27 9.74 -6.08
CA ASN A 148 -13.84 8.87 -5.04
C ASN A 148 -13.78 7.37 -5.39
N GLY A 149 -13.64 7.02 -6.67
CA GLY A 149 -13.45 5.65 -7.15
C GLY A 149 -12.00 5.29 -7.48
N GLN A 150 -11.04 6.13 -7.11
CA GLN A 150 -9.61 5.91 -7.34
C GLN A 150 -8.93 5.53 -6.03
N TRP A 151 -8.12 4.49 -6.08
CA TRP A 151 -7.53 3.86 -4.91
C TRP A 151 -6.02 3.74 -5.08
N VAL A 152 -5.28 4.01 -4.00
CA VAL A 152 -3.86 3.65 -3.89
C VAL A 152 -3.77 2.39 -3.03
N LEU A 153 -3.01 1.40 -3.49
CA LEU A 153 -2.77 0.17 -2.75
C LEU A 153 -1.60 0.36 -1.77
N ASP A 154 -1.93 0.59 -0.51
CA ASP A 154 -0.95 0.77 0.56
C ASP A 154 -0.63 -0.59 1.21
N SER A 155 0.53 -1.14 0.84
CA SER A 155 0.89 -2.53 1.17
C SER A 155 1.44 -2.67 2.59
N THR A 156 1.05 -3.75 3.25
CA THR A 156 1.61 -4.21 4.52
C THR A 156 2.82 -5.13 4.29
N THR A 157 3.58 -5.43 5.34
CA THR A 157 4.74 -6.31 5.25
C THR A 157 4.42 -7.80 5.20
N ASP A 158 3.16 -8.18 5.41
CA ASP A 158 2.70 -9.57 5.50
C ASP A 158 1.63 -9.90 4.45
N GLY A 159 1.67 -9.20 3.31
CA GLY A 159 0.92 -9.57 2.11
C GLY A 159 -0.55 -9.16 2.09
N PHE A 160 -0.95 -8.25 2.98
CA PHE A 160 -2.21 -7.52 2.93
C PHE A 160 -2.00 -6.13 2.34
N ILE A 161 -3.09 -5.48 1.94
CA ILE A 161 -3.10 -4.08 1.54
C ILE A 161 -4.14 -3.31 2.34
N ARG A 162 -4.00 -1.99 2.35
CA ARG A 162 -5.04 -1.03 2.67
C ARG A 162 -5.40 -0.29 1.39
N LEU A 163 -6.69 -0.02 1.18
CA LEU A 163 -7.17 0.73 0.04
C LEU A 163 -7.37 2.18 0.46
N ALA A 164 -6.41 3.04 0.10
CA ALA A 164 -6.46 4.47 0.40
C ALA A 164 -7.20 5.21 -0.73
N ASN A 165 -8.22 5.97 -0.39
CA ASN A 165 -9.01 6.72 -1.36
C ASN A 165 -8.26 7.98 -1.82
N ARG A 166 -8.26 8.26 -3.12
CA ARG A 166 -7.53 9.40 -3.67
C ARG A 166 -8.12 10.76 -3.29
N GLU A 167 -9.43 10.83 -3.08
CA GLU A 167 -10.13 12.10 -2.79
C GLU A 167 -9.79 12.60 -1.40
N ASP A 168 -10.02 11.78 -0.37
CA ASP A 168 -9.97 12.19 1.04
C ASP A 168 -8.86 11.49 1.85
N SER A 169 -8.07 10.62 1.23
CA SER A 169 -6.96 9.87 1.86
C SER A 169 -7.39 9.00 3.05
N LYS A 170 -8.69 8.70 3.16
CA LYS A 170 -9.23 7.71 4.09
C LYS A 170 -9.13 6.31 3.48
N PHE A 171 -9.40 5.30 4.30
CA PHE A 171 -9.21 3.90 3.98
C PHE A 171 -10.53 3.15 3.93
N LEU A 172 -10.60 2.15 3.04
CA LEU A 172 -11.72 1.22 2.99
C LEU A 172 -11.74 0.34 4.25
N GLU A 173 -12.83 0.41 5.01
CA GLU A 173 -12.99 -0.24 6.31
C GLU A 173 -14.29 -1.04 6.37
N VAL A 174 -14.28 -2.20 7.03
CA VAL A 174 -15.52 -2.84 7.52
C VAL A 174 -15.93 -2.15 8.83
N ALA A 175 -17.10 -1.51 8.84
CA ALA A 175 -17.55 -0.70 9.96
C ALA A 175 -17.58 -1.48 11.28
N ASN A 176 -17.02 -0.89 12.33
CA ASN A 176 -16.90 -1.48 13.68
C ASN A 176 -16.21 -2.85 13.70
N CYS A 177 -15.40 -3.16 12.68
CA CYS A 177 -14.83 -4.49 12.46
C CYS A 177 -15.87 -5.61 12.56
N ALA A 178 -17.10 -5.37 12.12
CA ALA A 178 -18.17 -6.36 12.21
C ALA A 178 -17.82 -7.64 11.43
N THR A 179 -18.25 -8.79 11.93
CA THR A 179 -18.05 -10.10 11.28
C THR A 179 -19.33 -10.68 10.68
N SER A 180 -20.46 -9.97 10.80
CA SER A 180 -21.74 -10.39 10.21
C SER A 180 -21.71 -10.30 8.68
N ASP A 181 -22.53 -11.12 8.02
CA ASP A 181 -22.78 -10.96 6.59
C ASP A 181 -23.45 -9.62 6.32
N ASN A 182 -23.16 -9.06 5.15
CA ASN A 182 -23.68 -7.77 4.71
C ASN A 182 -23.26 -6.61 5.61
N ALA A 183 -22.19 -6.77 6.39
CA ALA A 183 -21.65 -5.67 7.17
C ALA A 183 -21.21 -4.53 6.25
N ARG A 184 -21.50 -3.31 6.69
CA ARG A 184 -21.21 -2.08 5.97
C ARG A 184 -19.72 -1.96 5.72
N VAL A 185 -19.35 -1.66 4.48
CA VAL A 185 -18.02 -1.17 4.12
C VAL A 185 -18.10 0.34 3.93
N GLN A 186 -17.11 1.07 4.43
CA GLN A 186 -17.10 2.53 4.51
C GLN A 186 -15.71 3.12 4.30
N SER A 187 -15.67 4.44 4.08
CA SER A 187 -14.45 5.23 4.14
C SER A 187 -14.23 5.71 5.58
N ALA A 188 -13.06 5.47 6.14
CA ALA A 188 -12.70 5.88 7.50
C ALA A 188 -11.24 6.33 7.60
N ALA A 189 -10.94 7.26 8.52
CA ALA A 189 -9.55 7.64 8.82
C ALA A 189 -8.73 6.41 9.22
N TRP A 190 -7.42 6.44 8.94
CA TRP A 190 -6.53 5.33 9.31
C TRP A 190 -6.54 5.10 10.83
N ARG A 191 -6.76 3.85 11.25
CA ARG A 191 -6.90 3.44 12.66
C ARG A 191 -6.00 2.27 13.05
N ASN A 192 -4.97 1.99 12.24
CA ASN A 192 -4.04 0.86 12.43
C ASN A 192 -4.70 -0.46 12.85
N ASN A 193 -5.86 -0.79 12.27
CA ASN A 193 -6.63 -1.98 12.63
C ASN A 193 -6.68 -3.01 11.48
N TYR A 194 -7.05 -4.25 11.79
CA TYR A 194 -7.17 -5.30 10.78
C TYR A 194 -8.42 -5.19 9.91
N CYS A 195 -9.47 -4.47 10.35
CA CYS A 195 -10.67 -4.32 9.52
C CYS A 195 -10.52 -3.28 8.39
N GLN A 196 -9.38 -2.56 8.33
CA GLN A 196 -8.93 -1.73 7.20
C GLN A 196 -7.97 -2.47 6.24
N GLN A 197 -7.65 -3.73 6.52
CA GLN A 197 -6.69 -4.51 5.75
C GLN A 197 -7.38 -5.60 4.95
N TRP A 198 -6.91 -5.81 3.73
CA TRP A 198 -7.53 -6.67 2.72
C TRP A 198 -6.48 -7.58 2.11
N LYS A 199 -6.77 -8.87 2.02
CA LYS A 199 -5.99 -9.83 1.23
C LYS A 199 -6.49 -9.77 -0.20
N VAL A 200 -5.59 -9.52 -1.14
CA VAL A 200 -5.91 -9.61 -2.57
C VAL A 200 -5.47 -10.97 -3.07
N GLU A 201 -6.40 -11.72 -3.65
CA GLU A 201 -6.14 -13.07 -4.16
C GLU A 201 -6.57 -13.17 -5.62
N ALA A 202 -5.95 -14.10 -6.35
CA ALA A 202 -6.34 -14.36 -7.72
C ALA A 202 -7.77 -14.91 -7.77
N GLY A 203 -8.63 -14.24 -8.52
CA GLY A 203 -9.97 -14.65 -8.83
C GLY A 203 -10.07 -15.41 -10.15
N ILE A 204 -11.27 -15.41 -10.71
CA ILE A 204 -11.61 -16.09 -11.96
C ILE A 204 -11.28 -15.17 -13.14
N ASP A 205 -10.75 -15.72 -14.24
CA ASP A 205 -10.50 -14.99 -15.49
C ASP A 205 -9.75 -13.66 -15.33
N GLY A 206 -8.66 -13.69 -14.54
CA GLY A 206 -7.78 -12.54 -14.36
C GLY A 206 -8.28 -11.52 -13.34
N ASN A 207 -9.51 -11.67 -12.84
CA ASN A 207 -10.03 -10.87 -11.74
C ASN A 207 -9.28 -11.18 -10.43
N VAL A 208 -9.55 -10.37 -9.42
CA VAL A 208 -9.12 -10.56 -8.03
C VAL A 208 -10.31 -10.59 -7.08
N THR A 209 -10.13 -11.24 -5.94
CA THR A 209 -10.99 -11.10 -4.76
C THR A 209 -10.27 -10.28 -3.69
N LEU A 210 -11.04 -9.60 -2.85
CA LEU A 210 -10.52 -8.83 -1.73
C LEU A 210 -11.18 -9.29 -0.44
N SER A 211 -10.45 -10.04 0.39
CA SER A 211 -10.95 -10.61 1.65
C SER A 211 -10.48 -9.77 2.84
N ASN A 212 -11.40 -9.35 3.70
CA ASN A 212 -11.03 -8.55 4.87
C ASN A 212 -10.17 -9.36 5.84
N ARG A 213 -9.06 -8.79 6.33
CA ARG A 213 -8.13 -9.48 7.24
C ARG A 213 -8.77 -9.88 8.56
N TYR A 214 -9.71 -9.08 9.08
CA TYR A 214 -10.34 -9.33 10.37
C TYR A 214 -11.45 -10.39 10.28
N SER A 215 -12.35 -10.28 9.30
CA SER A 215 -13.50 -11.19 9.19
C SER A 215 -13.27 -12.39 8.27
N GLY A 216 -12.25 -12.35 7.41
CA GLY A 216 -12.00 -13.34 6.35
C GLY A 216 -12.99 -13.26 5.18
N LYS A 217 -13.91 -12.28 5.18
CA LYS A 217 -15.01 -12.21 4.21
C LYS A 217 -14.68 -11.35 2.98
N PRO A 218 -15.05 -11.79 1.77
CA PRO A 218 -14.83 -11.01 0.55
C PRO A 218 -15.69 -9.74 0.46
N LEU A 219 -15.12 -8.72 -0.18
CA LEU A 219 -15.78 -7.51 -0.66
C LEU A 219 -16.69 -7.83 -1.85
N ALA A 220 -17.97 -7.52 -1.76
CA ALA A 220 -18.97 -7.87 -2.77
C ALA A 220 -20.02 -6.77 -2.96
N VAL A 221 -20.57 -6.70 -4.17
CA VAL A 221 -21.72 -5.83 -4.48
C VAL A 221 -23.00 -6.46 -3.91
N ALA A 222 -23.74 -5.67 -3.14
CA ALA A 222 -24.98 -6.12 -2.50
C ALA A 222 -26.00 -6.63 -3.53
N GLY A 223 -26.45 -7.88 -3.34
CA GLY A 223 -27.42 -8.54 -4.21
C GLY A 223 -26.94 -8.78 -5.64
N CYS A 224 -25.64 -8.66 -5.92
CA CYS A 224 -25.06 -8.72 -7.27
C CYS A 224 -25.79 -7.81 -8.29
N SER A 225 -26.33 -6.67 -7.83
CA SER A 225 -27.04 -5.72 -8.69
C SER A 225 -26.05 -5.00 -9.62
N ALA A 226 -26.45 -4.71 -10.85
CA ALA A 226 -25.68 -3.87 -11.79
C ALA A 226 -26.02 -2.37 -11.69
N SER A 227 -26.84 -1.97 -10.71
CA SER A 227 -27.30 -0.59 -10.57
C SER A 227 -26.22 0.31 -9.96
N ALA A 228 -26.10 1.53 -10.46
CA ALA A 228 -25.29 2.56 -9.83
C ALA A 228 -25.81 2.88 -8.42
N ASN A 229 -24.90 3.28 -7.52
CA ASN A 229 -25.12 3.54 -6.09
C ASN A 229 -25.55 2.32 -5.27
N GLN A 230 -25.48 1.11 -5.83
CA GLN A 230 -25.62 -0.11 -5.03
C GLN A 230 -24.52 -0.19 -3.99
N ALA A 231 -24.87 -0.58 -2.76
CA ALA A 231 -23.90 -0.76 -1.68
C ALA A 231 -22.88 -1.85 -1.99
N VAL A 232 -21.63 -1.62 -1.58
CA VAL A 232 -20.58 -2.63 -1.49
C VAL A 232 -20.42 -2.99 -0.01
N LEU A 233 -20.35 -4.28 0.28
CA LEU A 233 -20.38 -4.86 1.63
C LEU A 233 -19.42 -6.05 1.73
N GLN A 234 -19.20 -6.56 2.94
CA GLN A 234 -18.58 -7.89 3.08
C GLN A 234 -19.66 -8.99 3.03
N HIS A 235 -19.33 -10.11 2.42
CA HIS A 235 -20.24 -11.25 2.31
C HIS A 235 -19.50 -12.59 2.48
N ASN A 236 -20.21 -13.68 2.75
CA ASN A 236 -19.59 -14.98 3.06
C ASN A 236 -19.77 -16.04 1.95
N THR A 237 -20.18 -15.62 0.75
CA THR A 237 -20.34 -16.54 -0.38
C THR A 237 -19.47 -16.12 -1.56
N ASP A 238 -18.79 -17.09 -2.14
CA ASP A 238 -18.18 -16.94 -3.45
C ASP A 238 -19.26 -16.72 -4.50
N SER A 239 -19.13 -15.62 -5.24
CA SER A 239 -20.09 -15.22 -6.27
C SER A 239 -19.42 -14.35 -7.31
N ALA A 240 -19.95 -14.27 -8.52
CA ALA A 240 -19.38 -13.41 -9.54
C ALA A 240 -19.29 -11.92 -9.10
N CYS A 241 -20.17 -11.48 -8.20
CA CYS A 241 -20.16 -10.10 -7.71
C CYS A 241 -19.13 -9.79 -6.62
N ASN A 242 -18.30 -10.77 -6.23
CA ASN A 242 -17.09 -10.55 -5.42
C ASN A 242 -15.79 -10.51 -6.25
N GLN A 243 -15.92 -10.58 -7.59
CA GLN A 243 -14.79 -10.52 -8.53
C GLN A 243 -14.58 -9.09 -8.99
N TRP A 244 -13.34 -8.62 -8.91
CA TRP A 244 -12.94 -7.26 -9.24
C TRP A 244 -11.79 -7.27 -10.24
N GLN A 245 -11.85 -6.40 -11.25
CA GLN A 245 -10.72 -6.11 -12.11
C GLN A 245 -9.87 -5.05 -11.43
N LEU A 246 -8.59 -5.35 -11.23
CA LEU A 246 -7.62 -4.39 -10.70
C LEU A 246 -6.98 -3.64 -11.87
N ARG A 247 -7.43 -2.41 -12.12
CA ARG A 247 -7.03 -1.62 -13.28
C ARG A 247 -6.13 -0.44 -12.86
N PRO A 248 -4.81 -0.49 -13.13
CA PRO A 248 -3.96 0.69 -12.99
C PRO A 248 -4.49 1.84 -13.85
N MET A 249 -4.36 3.06 -13.34
CA MET A 249 -4.81 4.27 -14.02
C MET A 249 -3.66 5.12 -14.50
N GLY A 250 -3.85 5.76 -15.66
CA GLY A 250 -2.86 6.65 -16.24
C GLY A 250 -1.63 5.91 -16.75
N GLU A 251 -0.59 6.68 -17.01
CA GLU A 251 0.73 6.15 -17.34
C GLU A 251 1.38 5.51 -16.12
N VAL A 252 2.13 4.45 -16.35
CA VAL A 252 2.74 3.63 -15.31
C VAL A 252 4.17 3.27 -15.69
N ALA A 253 5.13 3.49 -14.79
CA ALA A 253 6.45 2.90 -14.85
C ALA A 253 6.47 1.59 -14.03
N LEU A 254 7.05 0.53 -14.60
CA LEU A 254 7.25 -0.74 -13.89
C LEU A 254 8.70 -0.82 -13.39
N MET A 255 8.88 -0.66 -12.09
CA MET A 255 10.20 -0.64 -11.44
C MET A 255 10.54 -2.01 -10.86
N SER A 256 11.59 -2.65 -11.33
CA SER A 256 12.07 -3.93 -10.79
C SER A 256 12.37 -3.81 -9.30
N GLN A 257 11.77 -4.68 -8.47
CA GLN A 257 12.09 -4.77 -7.05
C GLN A 257 13.54 -5.24 -6.82
N GLN A 258 14.10 -5.99 -7.77
CA GLN A 258 15.45 -6.52 -7.68
C GLN A 258 16.52 -5.46 -7.91
N SER A 259 16.35 -4.60 -8.92
CA SER A 259 17.40 -3.69 -9.39
C SER A 259 17.08 -2.21 -9.22
N GLY A 260 15.82 -1.86 -8.96
CA GLY A 260 15.33 -0.48 -8.98
C GLY A 260 15.28 0.16 -10.37
N LYS A 261 15.50 -0.62 -11.44
CA LYS A 261 15.46 -0.16 -12.84
C LYS A 261 14.06 -0.30 -13.44
N ALA A 262 13.78 0.51 -14.46
CA ALA A 262 12.50 0.51 -15.15
C ALA A 262 12.47 -0.55 -16.26
N LEU A 263 11.28 -1.10 -16.50
CA LEU A 263 10.97 -1.86 -17.70
C LEU A 263 10.88 -0.90 -18.90
N ALA A 264 11.62 -1.19 -19.96
CA ALA A 264 11.75 -0.32 -21.13
C ALA A 264 11.65 -1.10 -22.44
N VAL A 265 11.18 -0.42 -23.49
CA VAL A 265 11.26 -0.90 -24.88
C VAL A 265 12.61 -0.54 -25.49
N ASN A 266 13.24 -1.49 -26.17
CA ASN A 266 14.44 -1.29 -26.97
C ASN A 266 14.28 -1.98 -28.34
N GLY A 267 13.95 -1.22 -29.38
CA GLY A 267 13.44 -1.77 -30.64
C GLY A 267 12.10 -2.46 -30.39
N ASP A 268 12.00 -3.75 -30.70
CA ASP A 268 10.82 -4.56 -30.35
C ASP A 268 11.01 -5.32 -29.02
N ASN A 269 12.22 -5.29 -28.43
CA ASN A 269 12.55 -6.07 -27.24
C ASN A 269 12.13 -5.35 -25.94
N ILE A 270 11.81 -6.12 -24.89
CA ILE A 270 11.60 -5.58 -23.55
C ILE A 270 12.79 -5.93 -22.65
N GLU A 271 13.39 -4.91 -22.05
CA GLU A 271 14.55 -5.04 -21.16
C GLU A 271 14.44 -4.09 -19.96
N GLN A 272 15.34 -4.21 -18.98
CA GLN A 272 15.45 -3.20 -17.92
C GLN A 272 16.46 -2.11 -18.26
N GLN A 273 16.14 -0.88 -17.92
CA GLN A 273 17.02 0.28 -18.06
C GLN A 273 16.94 1.22 -16.85
N ALA A 274 17.97 2.04 -16.63
CA ALA A 274 17.93 3.14 -15.67
C ALA A 274 16.73 4.05 -15.95
N PHE A 275 15.96 4.37 -14.91
CA PHE A 275 14.78 5.21 -15.08
C PHE A 275 15.17 6.64 -15.45
N ASP A 276 14.68 7.12 -16.59
CA ASP A 276 15.05 8.41 -17.19
C ASP A 276 13.84 9.19 -17.73
N TYR A 277 12.63 8.77 -17.35
CA TYR A 277 11.35 9.40 -17.68
C TYR A 277 11.02 9.43 -19.18
N GLN A 278 11.70 8.62 -20.01
CA GLN A 278 11.38 8.57 -21.43
C GLN A 278 10.14 7.72 -21.71
N ALA A 279 9.52 7.96 -22.87
CA ALA A 279 8.29 7.29 -23.29
C ALA A 279 8.45 5.76 -23.40
N GLU A 280 9.68 5.30 -23.66
CA GLU A 280 10.06 3.89 -23.72
C GLU A 280 9.82 3.15 -22.40
N GLN A 281 9.74 3.88 -21.29
CA GLN A 281 9.56 3.37 -19.93
C GLN A 281 8.15 3.63 -19.37
N SER A 282 7.27 4.21 -20.19
CA SER A 282 5.89 4.54 -19.84
C SER A 282 4.92 3.53 -20.42
N TRP A 283 4.02 3.02 -19.58
CA TRP A 283 3.10 1.95 -19.92
C TRP A 283 1.65 2.30 -19.58
N LEU A 284 0.75 1.94 -20.47
CA LEU A 284 -0.70 2.00 -20.29
C LEU A 284 -1.24 0.57 -20.12
N PHE A 285 -1.99 0.36 -19.03
CA PHE A 285 -2.71 -0.88 -18.79
C PHE A 285 -4.13 -0.76 -19.37
N VAL A 286 -4.35 -1.38 -20.52
CA VAL A 286 -5.63 -1.35 -21.23
C VAL A 286 -6.46 -2.58 -20.86
N PRO A 287 -7.70 -2.43 -20.37
CA PRO A 287 -8.55 -3.56 -20.01
C PRO A 287 -8.98 -4.38 -21.23
N THR A 288 -9.16 -5.69 -21.01
CA THR A 288 -9.64 -6.64 -22.02
C THR A 288 -11.10 -7.02 -21.77
N ASP A 289 -11.56 -8.16 -22.31
CA ASP A 289 -12.88 -8.75 -22.09
C ASP A 289 -13.12 -9.21 -20.64
N THR A 290 -12.04 -9.41 -19.88
CA THR A 290 -12.04 -10.00 -18.53
C THR A 290 -11.04 -9.25 -17.64
N GLY A 291 -10.66 -9.80 -16.48
CA GLY A 291 -9.70 -9.14 -15.58
C GLY A 291 -8.25 -9.09 -16.08
N TYR A 292 -7.97 -9.57 -17.30
CA TYR A 292 -6.67 -9.41 -17.94
C TYR A 292 -6.53 -8.02 -18.56
N LEU A 293 -5.27 -7.61 -18.70
CA LEU A 293 -4.85 -6.31 -19.18
C LEU A 293 -3.85 -6.51 -20.32
N SER A 294 -3.94 -5.65 -21.32
CA SER A 294 -2.89 -5.44 -22.31
C SER A 294 -1.96 -4.32 -21.81
N LEU A 295 -0.65 -4.50 -21.96
CA LEU A 295 0.35 -3.49 -21.60
C LEU A 295 0.89 -2.85 -22.88
N LYS A 296 0.75 -1.53 -23.02
CA LYS A 296 1.00 -0.80 -24.27
C LYS A 296 1.79 0.48 -24.00
N GLN A 297 2.56 0.98 -24.97
CA GLN A 297 3.17 2.32 -24.89
C GLN A 297 2.19 3.42 -25.29
N ASP A 298 1.23 3.09 -26.15
CA ASP A 298 0.17 3.99 -26.62
C ASP A 298 -1.16 3.20 -26.61
N ALA A 299 -2.23 3.84 -26.12
CA ALA A 299 -3.54 3.22 -26.01
C ALA A 299 -4.09 2.76 -27.37
N ASP A 300 -3.76 3.46 -28.45
CA ASP A 300 -4.25 3.21 -29.81
C ASP A 300 -3.33 2.28 -30.62
N SER A 301 -2.15 1.93 -30.08
CA SER A 301 -1.20 1.04 -30.76
C SER A 301 -1.79 -0.35 -30.99
N GLU A 302 -1.46 -1.00 -32.10
CA GLU A 302 -1.78 -2.43 -32.29
C GLU A 302 -0.76 -3.35 -31.60
N LEU A 303 0.28 -2.78 -30.98
CA LEU A 303 1.33 -3.52 -30.29
C LEU A 303 1.14 -3.52 -28.77
N CYS A 304 1.37 -4.69 -28.20
CA CYS A 304 1.26 -5.00 -26.78
C CYS A 304 2.49 -5.78 -26.32
N VAL A 305 2.83 -5.68 -25.03
CA VAL A 305 3.82 -6.58 -24.43
C VAL A 305 3.28 -8.01 -24.49
N GLY A 306 4.03 -8.93 -25.09
CA GLY A 306 3.66 -10.33 -25.21
C GLY A 306 4.85 -11.25 -25.35
N VAL A 307 4.57 -12.55 -25.48
CA VAL A 307 5.60 -13.58 -25.59
C VAL A 307 5.90 -13.85 -27.06
N ASP A 308 7.18 -13.76 -27.43
CA ASP A 308 7.65 -13.95 -28.80
C ASP A 308 7.13 -15.24 -29.42
N ALA A 309 6.59 -15.11 -30.64
CA ALA A 309 6.04 -16.21 -31.43
C ALA A 309 5.06 -17.13 -30.67
N ASN A 310 4.36 -16.61 -29.66
CA ASN A 310 3.47 -17.36 -28.76
C ASN A 310 4.13 -18.58 -28.09
N GLN A 311 5.43 -18.54 -27.85
CA GLN A 311 6.15 -19.64 -27.21
C GLN A 311 5.61 -19.89 -25.80
N VAL A 312 5.54 -21.16 -25.42
CA VAL A 312 5.00 -21.60 -24.10
C VAL A 312 6.10 -22.05 -23.14
N VAL A 313 7.36 -21.90 -23.53
CA VAL A 313 8.51 -22.39 -22.77
C VAL A 313 9.07 -21.32 -21.83
N PRO A 314 9.53 -21.69 -20.63
CA PRO A 314 10.43 -20.86 -19.83
C PRO A 314 11.59 -20.29 -20.64
N GLY A 315 11.93 -19.03 -20.38
CA GLY A 315 12.99 -18.31 -21.08
C GLY A 315 12.59 -17.73 -22.43
N ALA A 316 11.36 -17.97 -22.91
CA ALA A 316 10.89 -17.29 -24.11
C ALA A 316 10.85 -15.77 -23.88
N ASN A 317 11.31 -15.05 -24.90
CA ASN A 317 11.51 -13.61 -24.84
C ASN A 317 10.18 -12.85 -24.74
N ILE A 318 10.21 -11.69 -24.08
CA ILE A 318 9.11 -10.74 -24.03
C ILE A 318 9.44 -9.56 -24.95
N SER A 319 8.50 -9.23 -25.82
CA SER A 319 8.65 -8.22 -26.87
C SER A 319 7.34 -7.48 -27.12
N MET A 320 7.38 -6.48 -27.99
CA MET A 320 6.20 -5.85 -28.57
C MET A 320 5.64 -6.77 -29.68
N VAL A 321 4.46 -7.32 -29.45
CA VAL A 321 3.74 -8.20 -30.40
C VAL A 321 2.38 -7.61 -30.76
N ASN A 322 1.73 -8.13 -31.80
CA ASN A 322 0.35 -7.73 -32.09
C ASN A 322 -0.57 -8.07 -30.91
N CYS A 323 -1.42 -7.13 -30.49
CA CYS A 323 -2.33 -7.29 -29.35
C CYS A 323 -3.35 -8.43 -29.51
N GLU A 324 -3.61 -8.89 -30.75
CA GLU A 324 -4.47 -10.05 -31.03
C GLU A 324 -3.79 -11.39 -30.70
N GLU A 325 -2.49 -11.40 -30.44
CA GLU A 325 -1.76 -12.61 -30.07
C GLU A 325 -2.25 -13.14 -28.71
N LYS A 326 -2.43 -14.46 -28.61
CA LYS A 326 -2.94 -15.11 -27.38
C LYS A 326 -2.03 -14.90 -26.16
N THR A 327 -0.75 -14.57 -26.37
CA THR A 327 0.21 -14.28 -25.31
C THR A 327 0.37 -12.79 -25.01
N ALA A 328 -0.49 -11.90 -25.53
CA ALA A 328 -0.39 -10.44 -25.34
C ALA A 328 -1.15 -9.89 -24.11
N GLN A 329 -1.62 -10.75 -23.21
CA GLN A 329 -2.49 -10.38 -22.10
C GLN A 329 -1.99 -10.89 -20.76
N TRP A 330 -2.12 -10.07 -19.73
CA TRP A 330 -1.50 -10.28 -18.41
C TRP A 330 -2.50 -10.03 -17.29
N ARG A 331 -2.43 -10.81 -16.21
CA ARG A 331 -3.08 -10.43 -14.95
C ARG A 331 -2.06 -9.87 -13.98
N LEU A 332 -2.48 -8.90 -13.19
CA LEU A 332 -1.71 -8.40 -12.05
C LEU A 332 -1.94 -9.28 -10.83
N THR A 333 -0.88 -9.57 -10.09
CA THR A 333 -0.96 -10.30 -8.83
C THR A 333 -0.11 -9.58 -7.80
N PRO A 334 -0.72 -8.92 -6.80
CA PRO A 334 0.01 -8.29 -5.71
C PRO A 334 0.86 -9.30 -4.95
N LYS A 335 2.05 -8.86 -4.52
CA LYS A 335 2.98 -9.63 -3.71
C LYS A 335 3.41 -8.83 -2.48
N ASP A 336 3.95 -9.56 -1.50
CA ASP A 336 4.45 -9.00 -0.25
C ASP A 336 5.48 -7.89 -0.52
N GLY A 337 5.40 -6.80 0.23
CA GLY A 337 6.22 -5.61 0.01
C GLY A 337 5.69 -4.64 -1.06
N GLY A 338 4.50 -4.89 -1.63
CA GLY A 338 3.79 -3.94 -2.49
C GLY A 338 4.24 -3.91 -3.94
N GLY A 339 4.88 -4.98 -4.40
CA GLY A 339 5.13 -5.20 -5.81
C GLY A 339 4.03 -6.02 -6.47
N MET A 340 4.09 -6.11 -7.80
CA MET A 340 3.17 -6.88 -8.64
C MET A 340 3.96 -7.90 -9.45
N MET A 341 3.40 -9.09 -9.58
CA MET A 341 3.77 -10.03 -10.64
C MET A 341 2.76 -9.93 -11.79
N LEU A 342 3.25 -10.07 -13.01
CA LEU A 342 2.44 -10.05 -14.23
C LEU A 342 2.43 -11.47 -14.81
N PHE A 343 1.30 -12.17 -14.73
CA PHE A 343 1.15 -13.53 -15.25
C PHE A 343 0.43 -13.53 -16.60
N ASN A 344 1.01 -14.22 -17.58
CA ASN A 344 0.43 -14.34 -18.91
C ASN A 344 -0.92 -15.10 -18.87
N ARG A 345 -1.92 -14.63 -19.64
CA ARG A 345 -3.24 -15.28 -19.75
C ARG A 345 -3.13 -16.70 -20.30
N TYR A 346 -2.31 -16.90 -21.33
CA TYR A 346 -2.23 -18.16 -22.05
C TYR A 346 -1.22 -19.13 -21.44
N THR A 347 0.02 -18.69 -21.23
CA THR A 347 1.10 -19.57 -20.75
C THR A 347 1.06 -19.79 -19.24
N ARG A 348 0.36 -18.92 -18.49
CA ARG A 348 0.36 -18.88 -17.01
C ARG A 348 1.72 -18.62 -16.39
N LEU A 349 2.72 -18.27 -17.18
CA LEU A 349 4.05 -17.93 -16.71
C LEU A 349 4.14 -16.43 -16.43
N PRO A 350 4.77 -16.02 -15.32
CA PRO A 350 5.09 -14.63 -15.08
C PRO A 350 6.25 -14.13 -15.95
N LEU A 351 6.26 -12.83 -16.27
CA LEU A 351 7.46 -12.18 -16.78
C LEU A 351 8.47 -11.91 -15.65
N GLY A 352 9.76 -11.91 -15.99
CA GLY A 352 10.83 -11.63 -15.04
C GLY A 352 12.17 -11.37 -15.72
N LEU A 353 13.10 -10.82 -14.93
CA LEU A 353 14.47 -10.58 -15.37
C LEU A 353 15.19 -11.90 -15.66
N THR A 354 15.78 -12.02 -16.84
CA THR A 354 16.65 -13.16 -17.18
C THR A 354 17.83 -13.20 -16.21
N ASP A 355 18.07 -14.39 -15.64
CA ASP A 355 19.12 -14.66 -14.65
C ASP A 355 19.14 -13.70 -13.44
N CYS A 356 18.02 -13.05 -13.16
CA CYS A 356 17.92 -12.01 -12.14
C CYS A 356 18.96 -10.88 -12.28
N GLY A 357 19.36 -10.57 -13.52
CA GLY A 357 20.43 -9.63 -13.81
C GLY A 357 20.17 -8.22 -13.27
N LEU A 358 21.24 -7.52 -12.90
CA LEU A 358 21.21 -6.14 -12.38
C LEU A 358 21.68 -5.10 -13.38
N ALA A 359 22.20 -5.51 -14.53
CA ALA A 359 22.82 -4.63 -15.52
C ALA A 359 21.75 -3.93 -16.39
N GLU A 360 22.12 -2.76 -16.93
CA GLU A 360 21.42 -2.15 -18.06
C GLU A 360 21.26 -3.16 -19.20
N GLY A 361 20.08 -3.17 -19.84
CA GLY A 361 19.78 -4.09 -20.94
C GLY A 361 19.58 -5.55 -20.52
N THR A 362 19.42 -5.84 -19.22
CA THR A 362 19.03 -7.20 -18.80
C THR A 362 17.65 -7.51 -19.38
N ASN A 363 17.58 -8.59 -20.14
CA ASN A 363 16.39 -9.00 -20.87
C ASN A 363 15.23 -9.41 -19.94
N ILE A 364 14.01 -9.30 -20.47
CA ILE A 364 12.78 -9.77 -19.80
C ILE A 364 12.26 -10.98 -20.56
N ALA A 365 12.02 -12.06 -19.82
CA ALA A 365 11.53 -13.32 -20.37
C ALA A 365 10.37 -13.85 -19.52
N GLN A 366 9.51 -14.69 -20.11
CA GLN A 366 8.58 -15.47 -19.29
C GLN A 366 9.34 -16.58 -18.57
N GLN A 367 9.00 -16.85 -17.32
CA GLN A 367 9.71 -17.82 -16.47
C GLN A 367 8.71 -18.53 -15.55
N PRO A 368 9.03 -19.71 -14.98
CA PRO A 368 8.25 -20.29 -13.89
C PRO A 368 8.15 -19.30 -12.72
N ASP A 369 7.11 -19.38 -11.89
CA ASP A 369 7.10 -18.61 -10.63
C ASP A 369 8.21 -19.16 -9.72
N LEU A 370 9.26 -18.36 -9.53
CA LEU A 370 10.44 -18.68 -8.72
C LEU A 370 10.31 -18.14 -7.30
N ALA A 371 9.22 -17.41 -6.98
CA ALA A 371 9.04 -16.70 -5.72
C ALA A 371 10.24 -15.78 -5.38
N THR A 372 10.81 -15.11 -6.39
CA THR A 372 11.95 -14.19 -6.21
C THR A 372 11.58 -12.75 -6.56
N ARG A 373 12.38 -11.80 -6.05
CA ARG A 373 12.27 -10.36 -6.38
C ARG A 373 12.49 -10.05 -7.85
N CYS A 374 13.07 -10.98 -8.62
CA CYS A 374 13.39 -10.84 -10.04
C CYS A 374 12.13 -10.79 -10.94
N GLN A 375 10.99 -11.20 -10.38
CA GLN A 375 9.69 -11.25 -11.09
C GLN A 375 8.70 -10.22 -10.54
N ILE A 376 9.13 -9.40 -9.58
CA ILE A 376 8.27 -8.46 -8.88
C ILE A 376 8.61 -7.03 -9.32
N PHE A 377 7.59 -6.28 -9.71
CA PHE A 377 7.70 -4.91 -10.20
C PHE A 377 6.79 -3.98 -9.38
N HIS A 378 7.32 -2.85 -8.94
CA HIS A 378 6.53 -1.78 -8.34
C HIS A 378 5.99 -0.89 -9.46
N LEU A 379 4.68 -0.73 -9.51
CA LEU A 379 4.03 0.22 -10.40
C LEU A 379 4.10 1.62 -9.78
N ARG A 380 4.51 2.60 -10.59
CA ARG A 380 4.66 4.00 -10.19
C ARG A 380 4.02 4.89 -11.26
N GLU A 381 3.40 5.99 -10.83
CA GLU A 381 3.07 7.05 -11.78
C GLU A 381 4.40 7.71 -12.22
N PRO A 382 4.66 7.86 -13.54
CA PRO A 382 5.93 8.35 -14.03
C PRO A 382 6.15 9.85 -13.77
N GLN A 383 5.18 10.60 -13.24
CA GLN A 383 5.34 11.97 -12.72
C GLN A 383 4.39 12.27 -11.56
#